data_AF-A0A0Z8JZ95-F1
#
_entry.id   AF-A0A0Z8JZ95-F1
#
_cell.length_a   1.000
_cell.length_b   1.000
_cell.length_c   1.000
_cell.angle_alpha   90.00
_cell.angle_beta   90.00
_cell.angle_gamma   90.00
#
_symmetry.space_group_name_H-M   'P 1'
#
loop_
_entity.id
_entity.type
_entity.pdbx_description
1 polymer ?
#
loop_
_entity_poly.entity_id
_entity_poly.type
_entity_poly.pdbx_seq_one_letter_code
_entity_poly.pdbx_strand_id
1 'polypeptide(L)'
;MTENDYLEQAEKDRLELEQHRLNYMADDTPIEPSDIPKLMEIAKKLQAEDTSLNIYELYKHPEARAKLFSQITEACYMALNATPTQAQRLAFCDYLEQQYENTLKKMVASTDKQALGELLDLLELPVEIESQFIRDMAISGLLAKG
;
A
#
# COMPACT_ATOMS: atom_id res chain seq x y z
N MET A 1 25.86 16.14 -5.70
CA MET A 1 24.50 16.30 -5.19
C MET A 1 24.57 17.12 -3.93
N THR A 2 23.97 18.30 -3.99
CA THR A 2 23.72 19.15 -2.82
C THR A 2 22.44 18.68 -2.11
N GLU A 3 22.21 19.13 -0.88
CA GLU A 3 20.96 18.86 -0.14
C GLU A 3 19.72 19.35 -0.91
N ASN A 4 19.82 20.49 -1.58
CA ASN A 4 18.75 21.00 -2.44
C ASN A 4 18.46 20.06 -3.62
N ASP A 5 19.49 19.47 -4.23
CA ASP A 5 19.30 18.51 -5.33
C ASP A 5 18.49 17.28 -4.87
N TYR A 6 18.69 16.83 -3.61
CA TYR A 6 17.93 15.70 -3.05
C TYR A 6 16.47 16.06 -2.80
N LEU A 7 16.20 17.23 -2.22
CA LEU A 7 14.83 17.69 -1.95
C LEU A 7 14.05 17.93 -3.24
N GLU A 8 14.69 18.53 -4.25
CA GLU A 8 14.09 18.73 -5.57
C GLU A 8 13.75 17.39 -6.25
N GLN A 9 14.67 16.42 -6.19
CA GLN A 9 14.41 15.10 -6.75
C GLN A 9 13.30 14.37 -5.99
N ALA A 10 13.28 14.42 -4.66
CA ALA A 10 12.23 13.79 -3.86
C ALA A 10 10.84 14.38 -4.16
N GLU A 11 10.74 15.70 -4.34
CA GLU A 11 9.49 16.35 -4.72
C GLU A 11 9.02 15.93 -6.12
N LYS A 12 9.97 15.80 -7.06
CA LYS A 12 9.67 15.29 -8.40
C LYS A 12 9.15 13.85 -8.35
N ASP A 13 9.83 12.96 -7.62
CA ASP A 13 9.42 11.55 -7.49
C ASP A 13 8.03 11.44 -6.83
N ARG A 14 7.76 12.28 -5.83
CA ARG A 14 6.44 12.37 -5.16
C ARG A 14 5.34 12.77 -6.15
N LEU A 15 5.60 13.76 -7.00
CA LEU A 15 4.63 14.22 -8.00
C LEU A 15 4.40 13.18 -9.10
N GLU A 16 5.45 12.50 -9.55
CA GLU A 16 5.34 11.41 -10.53
C GLU A 16 4.51 10.24 -9.98
N LEU A 17 4.73 9.86 -8.72
CA LEU A 17 3.94 8.81 -8.06
C LEU A 17 2.46 9.19 -7.93
N GLU A 18 2.15 10.43 -7.54
CA GLU A 18 0.77 10.91 -7.46
C GLU A 18 0.11 10.94 -8.85
N GLN A 19 0.84 11.33 -9.89
CA GLN A 19 0.32 11.29 -11.26
C GLN A 19 0.04 9.86 -11.71
N HIS A 20 0.91 8.90 -11.38
CA HIS A 20 0.66 7.48 -11.64
C HIS A 20 -0.61 6.99 -10.94
N ARG A 21 -0.81 7.36 -9.67
CA ARG A 21 -2.01 7.02 -8.92
C ARG A 21 -3.26 7.63 -9.56
N LEU A 22 -3.23 8.90 -9.95
CA LEU A 22 -4.35 9.57 -10.62
C LEU A 22 -4.69 8.90 -11.95
N ASN A 23 -3.68 8.58 -12.75
CA ASN A 23 -3.87 7.86 -14.02
C ASN A 23 -4.47 6.47 -13.78
N TYR A 24 -3.95 5.74 -12.82
CA TYR A 24 -4.49 4.44 -12.41
C TYR A 24 -5.94 4.54 -11.95
N MET A 25 -6.30 5.57 -11.18
CA MET A 25 -7.67 5.77 -10.71
C MET A 25 -8.64 6.14 -11.82
N ALA A 26 -8.19 6.94 -12.80
CA ALA A 26 -8.99 7.35 -13.96
C ALA A 26 -9.15 6.25 -15.03
N ASP A 27 -8.33 5.19 -14.98
CA ASP A 27 -8.36 4.11 -15.95
C ASP A 27 -9.46 3.08 -15.63
N ASP A 28 -10.60 3.19 -16.30
CA ASP A 28 -11.72 2.25 -16.19
C ASP A 28 -11.63 1.07 -17.17
N THR A 29 -10.46 0.83 -17.78
CA THR A 29 -10.26 -0.29 -18.70
C THR A 29 -10.51 -1.61 -17.96
N PRO A 30 -11.41 -2.48 -18.46
CA PRO A 30 -11.61 -3.81 -17.90
C PRO A 30 -10.33 -4.63 -17.93
N ILE A 31 -10.16 -5.49 -16.94
CA ILE A 31 -8.99 -6.37 -16.84
C ILE A 31 -8.96 -7.32 -18.03
N GLU A 32 -7.78 -7.46 -18.62
CA GLU A 32 -7.53 -8.41 -19.70
C GLU A 32 -6.74 -9.63 -19.20
N PRO A 33 -6.77 -10.76 -19.92
CA PRO A 33 -5.97 -11.94 -19.56
C PRO A 33 -4.47 -11.68 -19.39
N SER A 34 -3.94 -10.65 -20.05
CA SER A 34 -2.55 -10.19 -19.96
C SER A 34 -2.19 -9.59 -18.59
N ASP A 35 -3.17 -9.10 -17.83
CA ASP A 35 -2.96 -8.49 -16.51
C ASP A 35 -2.90 -9.53 -15.38
N ILE A 36 -3.50 -10.70 -15.60
CA ILE A 36 -3.63 -11.78 -14.62
C ILE A 36 -2.29 -12.11 -13.94
N PRO A 37 -1.16 -12.30 -14.64
CA PRO A 37 0.10 -12.66 -13.99
C PRO A 37 0.55 -11.66 -12.92
N LYS A 38 0.45 -10.35 -13.20
CA LYS A 38 0.86 -9.30 -12.26
C LYS A 38 -0.10 -9.21 -11.08
N LEU A 39 -1.40 -9.27 -11.33
CA LEU A 39 -2.42 -9.24 -10.27
C LEU A 39 -2.32 -10.47 -9.36
N MET A 40 -2.01 -11.65 -9.91
CA MET A 40 -1.77 -12.87 -9.12
C MET A 40 -0.48 -12.80 -8.30
N GLU A 41 0.56 -12.14 -8.79
CA GLU A 41 1.77 -11.90 -7.99
C GLU A 41 1.45 -11.04 -6.76
N ILE A 42 0.70 -9.95 -6.94
CA ILE A 42 0.27 -9.09 -5.83
C ILE A 42 -0.63 -9.87 -4.86
N ALA A 43 -1.58 -10.65 -5.38
CA ALA A 43 -2.47 -11.49 -4.56
C ALA A 43 -1.69 -12.47 -3.68
N LYS A 44 -0.66 -13.12 -4.23
CA LYS A 44 0.22 -14.04 -3.49
C LYS A 44 1.01 -13.32 -2.41
N LYS A 45 1.52 -12.12 -2.70
CA LYS A 45 2.22 -11.29 -1.72
C LYS A 45 1.29 -10.84 -0.58
N LEU A 46 0.06 -10.44 -0.89
CA LEU A 46 -0.96 -10.15 0.12
C LEU A 46 -1.26 -11.37 0.98
N GLN A 47 -1.50 -12.53 0.37
CA GLN A 47 -1.74 -13.79 1.08
C GLN A 47 -0.57 -14.21 1.98
N ALA A 48 0.68 -13.97 1.54
CA ALA A 48 1.88 -14.25 2.32
C ALA A 48 2.15 -13.20 3.41
N GLU A 49 1.32 -12.15 3.48
CA GLU A 49 1.52 -10.97 4.32
C GLU A 49 2.94 -10.39 4.12
N ASP A 50 3.35 -10.29 2.85
CA ASP A 50 4.68 -9.90 2.41
C ASP A 50 4.88 -8.39 2.58
N THR A 51 5.84 -8.02 3.43
CA THR A 51 6.21 -6.63 3.73
C THR A 51 6.99 -5.95 2.60
N SER A 52 7.35 -6.67 1.52
CA SER A 52 7.90 -6.07 0.30
C SER A 52 6.85 -5.32 -0.52
N LEU A 53 5.56 -5.48 -0.23
CA LEU A 53 4.52 -4.64 -0.83
C LEU A 53 4.62 -3.23 -0.29
N ASN A 54 4.27 -2.24 -1.11
CA ASN A 54 4.18 -0.87 -0.66
C ASN A 54 2.87 -0.67 0.15
N ILE A 55 2.88 -1.17 1.38
CA ILE A 55 1.74 -1.11 2.32
C ILE A 55 1.38 0.34 2.64
N TYR A 56 2.37 1.24 2.63
CA TYR A 56 2.15 2.65 2.88
C TYR A 56 1.29 3.32 1.81
N GLU A 57 1.51 3.05 0.53
CA GLU A 57 0.65 3.57 -0.54
C GLU A 57 -0.78 3.01 -0.44
N LEU A 58 -0.92 1.71 -0.10
CA LEU A 58 -2.24 1.11 0.15
C LEU A 58 -2.95 1.71 1.38
N TYR A 59 -2.19 2.13 2.39
CA TYR A 59 -2.70 2.83 3.57
C TYR A 59 -3.16 4.25 3.24
N LYS A 60 -2.32 5.00 2.52
CA LYS A 60 -2.55 6.40 2.18
C LYS A 60 -3.71 6.60 1.21
N HIS A 61 -3.97 5.62 0.35
CA HIS A 61 -4.94 5.70 -0.73
C HIS A 61 -5.95 4.54 -0.68
N PRO A 62 -6.93 4.57 0.26
CA PRO A 62 -7.92 3.50 0.42
C PRO A 62 -8.77 3.28 -0.85
N GLU A 63 -9.01 4.30 -1.65
CA GLU A 63 -9.70 4.20 -2.93
C GLU A 63 -8.92 3.40 -3.97
N ALA A 64 -7.60 3.60 -4.04
CA ALA A 64 -6.72 2.85 -4.93
C ALA A 64 -6.57 1.40 -4.47
N ARG A 65 -6.49 1.18 -3.15
CA ARG A 65 -6.52 -0.14 -2.52
C ARG A 65 -7.81 -0.91 -2.89
N ALA A 66 -8.97 -0.29 -2.72
CA ALA A 66 -10.25 -0.90 -3.06
C ALA A 66 -10.34 -1.26 -4.56
N LYS A 67 -9.87 -0.37 -5.45
CA LYS A 67 -9.79 -0.65 -6.89
C LYS A 67 -8.88 -1.84 -7.19
N LEU A 68 -7.70 -1.89 -6.57
CA LEU A 68 -6.74 -2.98 -6.75
C LEU A 68 -7.31 -4.32 -6.28
N PHE A 69 -8.01 -4.35 -5.14
CA PHE A 69 -8.58 -5.59 -4.60
C PHE A 69 -9.75 -6.10 -5.44
N SER A 70 -10.56 -5.19 -5.98
CA SER A 70 -11.56 -5.54 -6.99
C SER A 70 -10.90 -6.15 -8.24
N GLN A 71 -9.79 -5.55 -8.69
CA GLN A 71 -9.05 -6.06 -9.85
C GLN A 71 -8.44 -7.45 -9.61
N ILE A 72 -7.79 -7.66 -8.47
CA ILE A 72 -7.27 -8.97 -8.06
C ILE A 72 -8.41 -10.00 -8.01
N THR A 73 -9.56 -9.61 -7.47
CA THR A 73 -10.74 -10.47 -7.37
C THR A 73 -11.21 -10.94 -8.74
N GLU A 74 -11.39 -10.02 -9.69
CA GLU A 74 -11.79 -10.39 -11.05
C GLU A 74 -10.72 -11.24 -11.74
N ALA A 75 -9.44 -10.90 -11.61
CA ALA A 75 -8.35 -11.68 -12.20
C ALA A 75 -8.29 -13.12 -11.65
N CYS A 76 -8.53 -13.32 -10.35
CA CYS A 76 -8.61 -14.65 -9.74
C CYS A 76 -9.76 -15.47 -10.34
N TYR A 77 -10.95 -14.88 -10.44
CA TYR A 77 -12.11 -15.60 -11.00
C TYR A 77 -11.98 -15.86 -12.50
N MET A 78 -11.37 -14.94 -13.26
CA MET A 78 -11.00 -15.17 -14.67
C MET A 78 -10.02 -16.34 -14.81
N ALA A 79 -8.98 -16.39 -13.99
CA ALA A 79 -8.00 -17.48 -14.02
C ALA A 79 -8.62 -18.85 -13.68
N LEU A 80 -9.67 -18.86 -12.85
CA LEU A 80 -10.43 -20.05 -12.48
C LEU A 80 -11.54 -20.41 -13.49
N ASN A 81 -11.77 -19.59 -14.53
CA ASN A 81 -12.93 -19.68 -15.43
C ASN A 81 -14.26 -19.77 -14.66
N ALA A 82 -14.38 -19.02 -13.56
CA ALA A 82 -15.53 -19.05 -12.67
C ALA A 82 -16.37 -17.77 -12.80
N THR A 83 -17.69 -17.88 -12.61
CA THR A 83 -18.61 -16.75 -12.60
C THR A 83 -19.13 -16.52 -11.18
N PRO A 84 -18.47 -15.66 -10.38
CA PRO A 84 -18.85 -15.44 -9.00
C PRO A 84 -20.15 -14.65 -8.89
N THR A 85 -20.89 -14.89 -7.81
CA THR A 85 -21.96 -13.98 -7.37
C THR A 85 -21.37 -12.69 -6.79
N GLN A 86 -22.18 -11.63 -6.71
CA GLN A 86 -21.75 -10.39 -6.05
C GLN A 86 -21.31 -10.61 -4.60
N ALA A 87 -21.98 -11.49 -3.86
CA ALA A 87 -21.59 -11.84 -2.49
C ALA A 87 -20.22 -12.52 -2.41
N GLN A 88 -19.89 -13.39 -3.38
CA GLN A 88 -18.58 -14.04 -3.46
C GLN A 88 -17.46 -13.07 -3.84
N ARG A 89 -17.74 -12.06 -4.66
CA ARG A 89 -16.80 -10.97 -4.95
C ARG A 89 -16.51 -10.15 -3.70
N LEU A 90 -17.56 -9.71 -3.00
CA LEU A 90 -17.43 -8.94 -1.77
C LEU A 90 -16.64 -9.71 -0.70
N ALA A 91 -17.00 -10.99 -0.47
CA ALA A 91 -16.28 -11.82 0.49
C ALA A 91 -14.79 -12.00 0.16
N PHE A 92 -14.42 -12.01 -1.13
CA PHE A 92 -13.02 -12.10 -1.52
C PHE A 92 -12.27 -10.77 -1.38
N CYS A 93 -12.92 -9.64 -1.68
CA CYS A 93 -12.39 -8.32 -1.34
C CYS A 93 -12.18 -8.16 0.17
N ASP A 94 -13.14 -8.59 1.00
CA ASP A 94 -13.04 -8.55 2.46
C ASP A 94 -11.87 -9.41 2.97
N TYR A 95 -11.64 -10.58 2.33
CA TYR A 95 -10.48 -11.41 2.62
C TYR A 95 -9.16 -10.67 2.30
N LEU A 96 -9.05 -10.01 1.15
CA LEU A 96 -7.86 -9.24 0.78
C LEU A 96 -7.62 -8.06 1.74
N GLU A 97 -8.68 -7.39 2.17
CA GLU A 97 -8.61 -6.32 3.19
C GLU A 97 -8.08 -6.86 4.52
N GLN A 98 -8.55 -8.03 4.97
CA GLN A 98 -8.01 -8.68 6.17
C GLN A 98 -6.52 -9.03 6.03
N GLN A 99 -6.08 -9.54 4.87
CA GLN A 99 -4.66 -9.82 4.63
C GLN A 99 -3.80 -8.53 4.66
N TYR A 100 -4.31 -7.45 4.08
CA TYR A 100 -3.69 -6.14 4.15
C TYR A 100 -3.60 -5.65 5.61
N GLU A 101 -4.67 -5.73 6.39
CA GLU A 101 -4.67 -5.33 7.81
C GLU A 101 -3.67 -6.14 8.64
N ASN A 102 -3.54 -7.44 8.38
CA ASN A 102 -2.55 -8.27 9.05
C ASN A 102 -1.12 -7.83 8.70
N THR A 103 -0.87 -7.55 7.42
CA THR A 103 0.43 -7.03 6.96
C THR A 103 0.71 -5.66 7.60
N LEU A 104 -0.29 -4.78 7.67
CA LEU A 104 -0.19 -3.48 8.34
C LEU A 104 0.18 -3.63 9.82
N LYS A 105 -0.47 -4.55 10.55
CA LYS A 105 -0.14 -4.85 11.96
C LYS A 105 1.29 -5.36 12.10
N LYS A 106 1.78 -6.19 11.16
CA LYS A 106 3.17 -6.63 11.13
C LYS A 106 4.14 -5.47 10.94
N MET A 107 3.86 -4.55 10.01
CA MET A 107 4.68 -3.35 9.79
C MET A 107 4.80 -2.51 11.06
N VAL A 108 3.67 -2.20 11.70
CA VAL A 108 3.65 -1.45 12.97
C VAL A 108 4.36 -2.19 14.10
N ALA A 109 4.18 -3.52 14.21
CA ALA A 109 4.84 -4.32 15.23
C ALA A 109 6.37 -4.40 15.02
N SER A 110 6.82 -4.33 13.77
CA SER A 110 8.24 -4.35 13.40
C SER A 110 8.95 -3.02 13.64
N THR A 111 8.22 -1.93 13.88
CA THR A 111 8.79 -0.60 14.07
C THR A 111 9.72 -0.55 15.29
N ASP A 112 10.92 -0.02 15.10
CA ASP A 112 11.84 0.34 16.17
C ASP A 112 11.34 1.58 16.89
N LYS A 113 10.68 1.35 18.02
CA LYS A 113 10.13 2.39 18.89
C LYS A 113 11.20 3.30 19.48
N GLN A 114 12.43 2.80 19.66
CA GLN A 114 13.51 3.64 20.17
C GLN A 114 13.96 4.62 19.08
N ALA A 115 14.26 4.12 17.89
CA ALA A 115 14.65 4.97 16.76
C ALA A 115 13.54 5.99 16.40
N LEU A 116 12.28 5.57 16.48
CA LEU A 116 11.15 6.48 16.29
C LEU A 116 11.09 7.56 17.38
N GLY A 117 11.30 7.22 18.65
CA GLY A 117 11.34 8.19 19.75
C GLY A 117 12.47 9.21 19.58
N GLU A 118 13.68 8.73 19.25
CA GLU A 118 14.84 9.60 18.98
C GLU A 118 14.59 10.55 17.80
N LEU A 119 13.90 10.09 16.75
CA LEU A 119 13.52 10.92 15.61
C LEU A 119 12.49 12.00 15.99
N LEU A 120 11.49 11.64 16.82
CA LEU A 120 10.49 12.60 17.30
C LEU A 120 11.11 13.70 18.16
N ASP A 121 12.01 13.31 19.07
CA ASP A 121 12.74 14.25 19.93
C ASP A 121 13.60 15.22 19.10
N LEU A 122 14.19 14.74 18.00
CA LEU A 122 14.99 15.59 17.09
C LEU A 122 14.14 16.57 16.28
N LEU A 123 12.96 16.13 15.83
CA LEU A 123 12.11 16.92 14.94
C LEU A 123 11.25 17.96 15.69
N GLU A 124 11.03 17.78 17.00
CA GLU A 124 10.21 18.66 17.84
C GLU A 124 8.86 19.02 17.17
N LEU A 125 8.18 18.00 16.63
CA LEU A 125 6.99 18.21 15.80
C LEU A 125 5.84 18.84 16.60
N PRO A 126 5.02 19.71 15.97
CA PRO A 126 3.76 20.15 16.55
C PRO A 126 2.83 18.96 16.85
N VAL A 127 2.14 19.02 17.99
CA VAL A 127 1.23 17.96 18.49
C VAL A 127 0.15 17.61 17.46
N GLU A 128 -0.25 18.57 16.62
CA GLU A 128 -1.25 18.39 15.57
C GLU A 128 -0.82 17.41 14.47
N ILE A 129 0.48 17.34 14.17
CA ILE A 129 1.03 16.49 13.09
C ILE A 129 1.79 15.28 13.62
N GLU A 130 2.27 15.33 14.87
CA GLU A 130 3.06 14.27 15.49
C GLU A 130 2.36 12.91 15.44
N SER A 131 1.08 12.86 15.79
CA SER A 131 0.30 11.61 15.78
C SER A 131 0.18 10.99 14.38
N GLN A 132 0.08 11.82 13.34
CA GLN A 132 0.02 11.34 11.96
C GLN A 132 1.40 10.87 11.49
N PHE A 133 2.44 11.65 11.80
CA PHE A 133 3.82 11.30 11.51
C PHE A 133 4.21 9.96 12.12
N ILE A 134 3.85 9.70 13.39
CA ILE A 134 4.08 8.41 14.05
C ILE A 134 3.47 7.25 13.26
N ARG A 135 2.21 7.41 12.79
CA ARG A 135 1.54 6.39 11.98
C ARG A 135 2.25 6.18 10.65
N ASP A 136 2.60 7.26 9.96
CA ASP A 136 3.26 7.18 8.65
C ASP A 136 4.64 6.53 8.75
N MET A 137 5.42 6.86 9.79
CA MET A 137 6.71 6.23 10.04
C MET A 137 6.57 4.74 10.38
N ALA A 138 5.60 4.36 11.21
CA ALA A 138 5.38 2.97 11.57
C ALA A 138 4.91 2.11 10.38
N ILE A 139 4.07 2.68 9.51
CA ILE A 139 3.48 1.97 8.37
C ILE A 139 4.43 1.94 7.17
N SER A 140 5.27 2.97 6.99
CA SER A 140 6.27 3.01 5.92
C SER A 140 7.32 1.91 6.02
N GLY A 141 7.54 1.36 7.21
CA GLY A 141 8.59 0.36 7.47
C GLY A 141 10.01 0.91 7.42
N LEU A 142 10.18 2.23 7.26
CA LEU A 142 11.50 2.88 7.23
C LEU A 142 12.29 2.67 8.52
N LEU A 143 11.58 2.49 9.63
CA LEU A 143 12.16 2.22 10.95
C LEU A 143 11.92 0.76 11.38
N ALA A 144 11.73 -0.18 10.46
CA ALA A 144 11.60 -1.59 10.83
C ALA A 144 12.90 -2.12 11.47
N LYS A 145 12.76 -2.94 12.51
CA LYS A 145 13.89 -3.65 13.13
C LYS A 145 14.48 -4.64 12.12
N GLY A 146 15.77 -4.48 11.82
CA GLY A 146 16.54 -5.39 10.97
C GLY A 146 16.77 -6.76 11.58
#